data_AF-A0A381UP44-F1
#
_entry.id   AF-A0A381UP44-F1
#
_cell.length_a   1.000
_cell.length_b   1.000
_cell.length_c   1.000
_cell.angle_alpha   90.00
_cell.angle_beta   90.00
_cell.angle_gamma   90.00
#
_symmetry.space_group_name_H-M   'P 1'
#
loop_
_entity.id
_entity.type
_entity.pdbx_description
1 polymer ?
#
loop_
_entity_poly.entity_id
_entity_poly.type
_entity_poly.pdbx_seq_one_letter_code
_entity_poly.pdbx_strand_id
1 'polypeptide(L)' 'MISIKVYDNNSVKAISKLKSILVNEGLFKELKSRKYYAKPSLKKRMKSDEARKQKQRDFKQMLKSAERDQEMGRDFKK' A
#
# COMPACT_ATOMS: atom_id res chain seq x y z
N MET A 1 -5.65 19.15 4.34
CA MET A 1 -4.27 19.67 4.45
C MET A 1 -3.50 18.72 5.36
N ILE A 2 -2.49 18.03 4.83
CA ILE A 2 -1.74 17.01 5.58
C ILE A 2 -0.76 17.74 6.50
N SER A 3 -0.88 17.51 7.80
CA SER A 3 0.01 18.11 8.80
C SER A 3 0.46 17.06 9.80
N ILE A 4 1.71 17.14 10.25
CA ILE A 4 2.29 16.22 11.22
C ILE A 4 2.98 17.04 12.29
N LYS A 5 2.57 16.78 13.54
CA LYS A 5 3.24 17.32 14.72
C LYS A 5 4.48 16.48 14.99
N VAL A 6 5.62 17.15 15.14
CA VAL A 6 6.88 16.53 15.54
C VAL A 6 6.94 16.55 17.06
N TYR A 7 7.19 15.40 17.67
CA TYR A 7 7.41 15.26 19.11
C TYR A 7 8.85 14.82 19.36
N ASP A 8 9.42 15.24 20.49
CA ASP A 8 10.75 14.85 20.98
C ASP A 8 11.92 15.11 20.01
N ASN A 9 11.79 16.16 19.18
CA ASN A 9 12.75 16.52 18.13
C ASN A 9 13.09 15.36 17.15
N ASN A 10 12.25 14.33 17.09
CA ASN A 10 12.50 13.15 16.26
C ASN A 10 11.99 13.38 14.83
N SER A 11 12.74 14.18 14.08
CA SER A 11 12.46 14.54 12.69
C SER A 11 12.42 13.32 11.76
N VAL A 12 13.28 12.32 11.98
CA VAL A 12 13.36 11.11 11.15
C VAL A 12 12.05 10.31 11.21
N LYS A 13 11.50 10.08 12.42
CA LYS A 13 10.21 9.40 12.57
C LYS A 13 9.07 10.20 11.96
N ALA A 14 9.09 11.52 12.10
CA ALA A 14 8.06 12.39 11.52
C ALA A 14 8.05 12.34 9.98
N ILE A 15 9.22 12.36 9.33
CA ILE A 15 9.36 12.22 7.87
C ILE A 15 8.86 10.86 7.41
N SER A 16 9.21 9.80 8.13
CA SER A 16 8.76 8.45 7.78
C SER A 16 7.23 8.31 7.89
N LYS A 17 6.64 8.89 8.94
CA LYS A 17 5.19 8.96 9.11
C LYS A 17 4.52 9.77 8.01
N LEU A 18 5.12 10.89 7.60
CA LEU A 18 4.66 11.70 6.47
C LEU A 18 4.62 10.90 5.19
N LYS A 19 5.72 10.20 4.90
CA LYS A 19 5.81 9.34 3.73
C LYS A 19 4.71 8.27 3.73
N SER A 20 4.47 7.62 4.87
CA SER A 20 3.40 6.62 5.00
C SER A 20 2.01 7.21 4.77
N ILE A 21 1.71 8.39 5.34
CA ILE A 21 0.43 9.08 5.14
C ILE A 21 0.24 9.44 3.65
N LEU A 22 1.27 10.01 3.01
CA LEU A 22 1.23 10.37 1.58
C LEU A 22 1.04 9.16 0.66
N VAL A 23 1.64 8.02 1.03
CA VAL A 23 1.47 6.77 0.29
C VAL A 23 0.07 6.20 0.48
N ASN A 24 -0.48 6.24 1.71
CA ASN A 24 -1.82 5.75 2.02
C ASN A 24 -2.91 6.58 1.33
N GLU A 25 -2.75 7.91 1.26
CA GLU A 25 -3.65 8.77 0.48
C GLU A 25 -3.49 8.56 -1.04
N GLY A 26 -2.41 7.93 -1.50
CA GLY A 26 -2.17 7.69 -2.92
C GLY A 26 -1.77 8.95 -3.70
N LEU A 27 -1.35 10.02 -3.01
CA LEU A 27 -1.10 11.34 -3.57
C LEU A 27 -0.03 11.30 -4.69
N PHE A 28 1.03 10.51 -4.48
CA PHE A 28 2.07 10.29 -5.51
C PHE A 28 1.54 9.60 -6.78
N LYS A 29 0.61 8.66 -6.61
CA LYS A 29 -0.01 7.94 -7.73
C LYS A 29 -0.91 8.87 -8.53
N GLU A 30 -1.63 9.74 -7.83
CA GLU A 30 -2.48 10.75 -8.42
C GLU A 30 -1.68 11.83 -9.17
N LEU A 31 -0.60 12.34 -8.58
CA LEU A 31 0.30 13.27 -9.26
C LEU A 31 0.87 12.67 -10.56
N LYS A 32 1.24 11.38 -10.53
CA LYS A 32 1.74 10.69 -11.71
C LYS A 32 0.66 10.52 -12.79
N SER A 33 -0.59 10.22 -12.40
CA SER A 33 -1.68 10.03 -13.36
C SER A 33 -2.17 11.35 -13.97
N ARG A 34 -2.05 12.46 -13.24
CA ARG A 34 -2.43 13.81 -13.66
C ARG A 34 -1.35 14.55 -14.45
N LYS A 35 -0.10 14.04 -14.48
CA LYS A 35 1.04 14.72 -15.12
C LYS A 35 0.83 15.02 -16.61
N TYR A 36 0.13 14.14 -17.33
CA TYR A 36 -0.16 14.29 -18.76
C TYR A 36 -1.57 13.78 -19.08
N TYR A 37 -2.15 14.24 -20.20
CA TYR A 37 -3.42 13.70 -20.67
C TYR A 37 -3.27 12.24 -21.10
N ALA A 38 -4.00 11.35 -20.44
CA ALA A 38 -4.15 9.97 -20.85
C ALA A 38 -5.51 9.77 -21.53
N LYS A 39 -5.49 9.14 -22.71
CA LYS A 39 -6.71 8.71 -23.42
C LYS A 39 -7.60 7.85 -22.50
N PRO A 40 -8.94 7.90 -22.65
CA PRO A 40 -9.86 7.15 -21.80
C PRO A 40 -9.64 5.64 -21.84
N SER A 41 -9.24 5.08 -22.98
CA SER A 41 -8.88 3.66 -23.12
C SER A 41 -7.67 3.28 -22.26
N LEU A 42 -6.65 4.13 -22.22
CA LEU A 42 -5.45 3.91 -21.42
C LEU A 42 -5.74 4.00 -19.93
N LYS A 43 -6.60 4.94 -19.51
CA LYS A 43 -7.09 5.04 -18.13
C LYS A 43 -7.85 3.78 -17.70
N LYS A 44 -8.73 3.24 -18.56
CA LYS A 44 -9.45 1.98 -18.32
C LYS A 44 -8.48 0.80 -18.17
N ARG A 45 -7.50 0.67 -19.07
CA ARG A 45 -6.49 -0.40 -19.01
C ARG A 45 -5.66 -0.33 -17.72
N MET A 46 -5.17 0.85 -17.35
CA MET A 46 -4.40 1.03 -16.12
C MET A 46 -5.21 0.66 -14.86
N LYS A 47 -6.49 1.05 -14.80
CA LYS A 47 -7.37 0.66 -13.68
C LYS A 47 -7.51 -0.86 -13.55
N SER A 48 -7.73 -1.55 -14.67
CA SER A 48 -7.86 -3.02 -14.68
C SER A 48 -6.57 -3.72 -14.29
N ASP A 49 -5.42 -3.26 -14.79
CA ASP A 49 -4.11 -3.82 -14.45
C ASP A 49 -3.77 -3.64 -12.97
N GLU A 50 -4.09 -2.47 -12.41
CA GLU A 50 -3.91 -2.21 -10.97
C GLU A 50 -4.80 -3.09 -10.10
N ALA A 51 -6.08 -3.26 -10.49
CA ALA A 51 -6.99 -4.17 -9.79
C ALA A 51 -6.50 -5.62 -9.83
N ARG A 52 -5.97 -6.08 -10.98
CA ARG A 52 -5.38 -7.41 -11.11
C ARG A 52 -4.17 -7.58 -10.20
N LYS A 53 -3.26 -6.60 -10.17
CA LYS A 53 -2.09 -6.62 -9.27
C LYS A 53 -2.50 -6.63 -7.81
N GLN A 54 -3.54 -5.90 -7.44
CA GLN A 54 -4.05 -5.89 -6.06
C GLN A 54 -4.61 -7.26 -5.67
N LYS A 55 -5.48 -7.85 -6.50
CA LYS A 55 -6.02 -9.20 -6.27
C LYS A 55 -4.92 -10.26 -6.11
N GLN A 56 -3.88 -10.21 -6.93
CA GLN A 56 -2.74 -11.14 -6.81
C GLN A 56 -1.98 -10.95 -5.50
N ARG A 57 -1.80 -9.70 -5.04
CA ARG A 57 -1.17 -9.41 -3.75
C ARG A 57 -2.02 -9.93 -2.59
N ASP A 58 -3.32 -9.68 -2.63
CA ASP A 58 -4.25 -10.10 -1.57
C ASP A 58 -4.30 -11.62 -1.47
N PHE A 59 -4.37 -12.32 -2.62
CA PHE A 59 -4.30 -13.78 -2.66
C PHE A 59 -3.00 -14.32 -2.07
N LYS A 60 -1.84 -13.75 -2.45
CA LYS A 60 -0.55 -14.13 -1.88
C LYS A 60 -0.48 -13.88 -0.37
N GLN A 61 -1.05 -12.78 0.11
CA GLN A 61 -1.10 -12.49 1.54
C GLN A 61 -1.98 -13.49 2.30
N MET A 62 -3.13 -13.87 1.73
CA MET A 62 -4.03 -14.85 2.32
C MET A 62 -3.38 -16.23 2.44
N LEU A 63 -2.64 -16.67 1.42
CA LEU A 63 -1.89 -17.92 1.48
C LEU A 63 -0.83 -17.87 2.59
N LYS A 64 -0.07 -16.77 2.66
CA LYS A 64 0.95 -16.59 3.70
C LYS A 64 0.38 -16.48 5.12
N SER A 65 -0.82 -15.90 5.29
CA SER A 65 -1.48 -15.90 6.60
C SER A 65 -1.93 -17.30 6.99
N ALA A 66 -2.55 -18.04 6.07
CA ALA A 66 -2.98 -19.43 6.33
C ALA A 66 -1.79 -20.35 6.66
N GLU A 67 -0.65 -20.17 5.99
CA GLU A 67 0.59 -20.88 6.30
C GLU A 67 1.09 -20.58 7.72
N ARG A 68 1.14 -19.29 8.11
CA ARG A 68 1.50 -18.89 9.48
C ARG A 68 0.53 -19.45 10.53
N ASP A 69 -0.77 -19.42 10.25
CA ASP A 69 -1.78 -19.95 11.17
C ASP A 69 -1.63 -21.48 11.33
N GLN A 70 -1.27 -22.20 10.26
CA GLN A 70 -0.93 -23.62 10.33
C GLN A 70 0.36 -23.90 11.10
N GLU A 71 1.42 -23.10 10.91
CA GLU A 71 2.67 -23.23 11.67
C GLU A 71 2.44 -23.03 13.17
N MET A 72 1.75 -21.95 13.54
CA MET A 72 1.41 -21.67 14.93
C MET A 72 0.58 -22.80 15.55
N GLY A 73 -0.37 -23.40 14.79
CA GLY A 73 -1.17 -24.54 15.26
C GLY A 73 -0.40 -25.86 15.39
N ARG A 74 0.70 -26.05 14.65
CA ARG A 74 1.59 -27.22 14.82
C ARG A 74 2.46 -27.10 16.07
N ASP A 75 2.88 -25.88 16.41
CA ASP A 75 3.74 -25.62 17.58
C ASP A 75 3.00 -25.86 18.91
N PHE A 76 1.68 -25.72 18.96
CA PHE A 76 0.87 -26.04 20.16
C PHE A 76 0.60 -27.54 20.37
N LYS A 77 0.91 -28.41 19.40
CA LYS A 77 0.64 -29.86 19.44
C LYS A 77 1.84 -30.72 19.81
N LYS A 78 2.98 -30.10 20.14
CA LYS A 78 4.23 -30.73 20.55
C LYS A 78 4.46 -30.53 22.04
#